data_AF-A0A0N5CF95-F1
#
_entry.id   AF-A0A0N5CF95-F1
#
_cell.length_a   1.000
_cell.length_b   1.000
_cell.length_c   1.000
_cell.angle_alpha   90.00
_cell.angle_beta   90.00
_cell.angle_gamma   90.00
#
_symmetry.space_group_name_H-M   'P 1'
#
loop_
_entity.id
_entity.type
_entity.pdbx_description
1 polymer ?
#
loop_
_entity_poly.entity_id
_entity_poly.type
_entity_poly.pdbx_seq_one_letter_code
_entity_poly.pdbx_strand_id
1 'polypeptide(L)'
;MVKFCQLRHLYCKFPGTFNVSYSYIYEQLWIPHFIKWRSSEFEKKQPMMWLHSLPNVEAQEIVARYSVDYLLRSYKRVEHEFKAPEEISRYLKTLSVIKSFILNYLFKVKKYKQIIDKIYSIESIYSRTEILKSPKYFLESPKDSDDFMNELISTYGVSDWIRLLEIAKITRMDSVLALKHLLNACLKSSQINQASAILFTVSLDSDSLSREMLSMIKVVLDGIFLKIHESSAERSFNLSSCVNMLMLALKVFIAEADPLDVCNFGDLLEFSKYHKFLNIIKDMVDSTKLYEPMDDTTEAISTSDVFFKKDIPWEVHPLAHLLIKPFKVQYNSTTNRRSKPFTRSCLQLPMNGENNIVALLFVAGSIVENVESDVLKTRDYIDGWKDIFNQLLMDGQFYDVLNLVEIYNTLQISKVEDIGIRQFIKHATIGLLEKILLIPDCDLEFAASVINSVPESDVSSILQEIRNCFKANSNPRV
;
A
#
# COMPACT_ATOMS: atom_id res chain seq x y z
N MET A 1 -13.32 -40.60 45.35
CA MET A 1 -11.89 -40.84 45.00
C MET A 1 -11.51 -42.32 45.08
N VAL A 2 -11.76 -43.02 46.20
CA VAL A 2 -11.44 -44.47 46.37
C VAL A 2 -12.10 -45.39 45.33
N LYS A 3 -13.36 -45.13 44.94
CA LYS A 3 -14.07 -45.91 43.90
C LYS A 3 -13.43 -45.82 42.51
N PHE A 4 -12.78 -44.71 42.16
CA PHE A 4 -12.15 -44.51 40.83
C PHE A 4 -10.76 -45.16 40.75
N CYS A 5 -9.97 -45.12 41.84
CA CYS A 5 -8.72 -45.87 41.94
C CYS A 5 -8.97 -47.38 41.94
N GLN A 6 -10.08 -47.84 42.51
CA GLN A 6 -10.53 -49.23 42.41
C GLN A 6 -10.92 -49.62 40.97
N LEU A 7 -11.63 -48.75 40.23
CA LEU A 7 -11.84 -48.93 38.80
C LEU A 7 -10.51 -49.04 38.03
N ARG A 8 -9.57 -48.11 38.26
CA ARG A 8 -8.23 -48.11 37.62
C ARG A 8 -7.49 -49.43 37.83
N HIS A 9 -7.60 -50.04 39.01
CA HIS A 9 -6.95 -51.33 39.29
C HIS A 9 -7.71 -52.54 38.72
N LEU A 10 -9.04 -52.45 38.61
CA LEU A 10 -9.89 -53.48 38.03
C LEU A 10 -9.72 -53.56 36.50
N TYR A 11 -9.73 -52.43 35.79
CA TYR A 11 -9.63 -52.41 34.32
C TYR A 11 -8.26 -52.84 33.78
N CYS A 12 -7.17 -52.63 34.52
CA CYS A 12 -5.84 -53.09 34.13
C CYS A 12 -5.59 -54.59 34.42
N LYS A 13 -6.52 -55.31 35.05
CA LYS A 13 -6.34 -56.71 35.49
C LYS A 13 -7.32 -57.71 34.85
N PHE A 14 -8.25 -57.26 33.99
CA PHE A 14 -9.17 -58.18 33.31
C PHE A 14 -8.50 -58.83 32.07
N PRO A 15 -8.44 -60.17 31.98
CA PRO A 15 -7.72 -60.88 30.92
C PRO A 15 -8.53 -61.03 29.62
N GLY A 16 -9.63 -60.29 29.45
CA GLY A 16 -10.47 -60.34 28.25
C GLY A 16 -10.16 -59.18 27.30
N THR A 17 -10.20 -59.45 25.99
CA THR A 17 -10.22 -58.41 24.95
C THR A 17 -11.49 -57.57 25.10
N PHE A 18 -11.38 -56.47 25.85
CA PHE A 18 -12.44 -55.47 25.94
C PHE A 18 -12.61 -54.79 24.58
N ASN A 19 -13.83 -54.79 24.05
CA ASN A 19 -14.22 -54.04 22.85
C ASN A 19 -14.34 -52.51 23.09
N VAL A 20 -13.87 -52.04 24.24
CA VAL A 20 -13.77 -50.61 24.58
C VAL A 20 -12.30 -50.25 24.46
N SER A 21 -11.95 -49.39 23.50
CA SER A 21 -10.56 -48.97 23.33
C SER A 21 -10.05 -48.34 24.63
N TYR A 22 -8.82 -48.67 25.05
CA TYR A 22 -8.19 -48.09 26.24
C TYR A 22 -8.28 -46.55 26.26
N SER A 23 -8.29 -45.92 25.08
CA SER A 23 -8.56 -44.49 24.92
C SER A 23 -9.87 -44.05 25.58
N TYR A 24 -10.97 -44.76 25.40
CA TYR A 24 -12.28 -44.37 25.91
C TYR A 24 -12.33 -44.32 27.45
N ILE A 25 -11.66 -45.26 28.13
CA ILE A 25 -11.59 -45.28 29.60
C ILE A 25 -10.78 -44.08 30.11
N TYR A 26 -9.63 -43.81 29.49
CA TYR A 26 -8.82 -42.64 29.83
C TYR A 26 -9.45 -41.31 29.39
N GLU A 27 -10.42 -41.29 28.49
CA GLU A 27 -11.15 -40.06 28.16
C GLU A 27 -12.22 -39.77 29.23
N GLN A 28 -13.06 -40.77 29.56
CA GLN A 28 -14.19 -40.63 30.49
C GLN A 28 -13.76 -40.29 31.92
N LEU A 29 -12.66 -40.90 32.39
CA LEU A 29 -12.18 -40.66 33.76
C LEU A 29 -11.72 -39.21 33.98
N TRP A 30 -11.37 -38.51 32.90
CA TRP A 30 -10.69 -37.21 32.96
C TRP A 30 -11.61 -36.01 32.70
N ILE A 31 -12.83 -36.24 32.19
CA ILE A 31 -13.84 -35.19 31.95
C ILE A 31 -14.07 -34.28 33.18
N PRO A 32 -14.22 -34.78 34.42
CA PRO A 32 -14.42 -33.91 35.59
C PRO A 32 -13.23 -32.99 35.87
N HIS A 33 -12.01 -33.45 35.57
CA HIS A 33 -10.79 -32.66 35.73
C HIS A 33 -10.67 -31.60 34.64
N PHE A 34 -11.03 -31.93 33.39
CA PHE A 34 -11.06 -30.96 32.30
C PHE A 34 -12.09 -29.85 32.55
N ILE A 35 -13.25 -30.16 33.16
CA ILE A 35 -14.24 -29.16 33.57
C ILE A 35 -13.65 -28.21 34.61
N LYS A 36 -12.95 -28.72 35.63
CA LYS A 36 -12.24 -27.88 36.61
C LYS A 36 -11.12 -27.05 36.01
N TRP A 37 -10.43 -27.58 35.01
CA TRP A 37 -9.39 -26.84 34.30
C TRP A 37 -9.97 -25.70 33.48
N ARG A 38 -11.15 -25.90 32.88
CA ARG A 38 -11.90 -24.83 32.22
C ARG A 38 -12.33 -23.71 33.19
N SER A 39 -12.72 -24.04 34.43
CA SER A 39 -13.27 -23.08 35.41
C SER A 39 -12.22 -22.33 36.24
N SER A 40 -10.91 -22.46 35.93
CA SER A 40 -9.76 -21.83 36.60
C SER A 40 -9.47 -22.25 38.05
N GLU A 41 -10.21 -23.22 38.58
CA GLU A 41 -10.10 -23.75 39.95
C GLU A 41 -8.78 -24.49 40.27
N PHE A 42 -7.87 -24.57 39.30
CA PHE A 42 -6.67 -25.41 39.38
C PHE A 42 -5.39 -24.57 39.42
N GLU A 43 -4.32 -25.09 40.02
CA GLU A 43 -2.98 -24.49 39.92
C GLU A 43 -2.27 -24.97 38.66
N LYS A 44 -1.51 -24.10 38.00
CA LYS A 44 -0.83 -24.40 36.70
C LYS A 44 0.03 -25.67 36.72
N LYS A 45 0.59 -26.05 37.88
CA LYS A 45 1.42 -27.27 38.04
C LYS A 45 0.60 -28.56 38.11
N GLN A 46 -0.67 -28.49 38.53
CA GLN A 46 -1.50 -29.67 38.75
C GLN A 46 -1.70 -30.48 37.45
N PRO A 47 -2.11 -29.91 36.30
CA PRO A 47 -2.38 -30.69 35.09
C PRO A 47 -1.18 -31.53 34.63
N MET A 48 0.04 -30.99 34.75
CA MET A 48 1.27 -31.68 34.35
C MET A 48 1.68 -32.78 35.33
N MET A 49 1.62 -32.52 36.65
CA MET A 49 1.92 -33.53 37.68
C MET A 49 1.00 -34.76 37.57
N TRP A 50 -0.26 -34.54 37.23
CA TRP A 50 -1.23 -35.60 37.03
C TRP A 50 -0.92 -36.44 35.78
N LEU A 51 -0.48 -35.82 34.69
CA LEU A 51 -0.11 -36.54 33.47
C LEU A 51 1.18 -37.37 33.67
N HIS A 52 2.15 -36.85 34.42
CA HIS A 52 3.34 -37.61 34.82
C HIS A 52 3.03 -38.85 35.69
N SER A 53 1.87 -38.89 36.35
CA SER A 53 1.47 -40.05 37.19
C SER A 53 0.87 -41.23 36.40
N LEU A 54 0.73 -41.08 35.08
CA LEU A 54 0.23 -42.12 34.20
C LEU A 54 1.28 -43.22 33.97
N PRO A 55 0.83 -44.49 33.84
CA PRO A 55 1.72 -45.65 33.94
C PRO A 55 2.66 -45.85 32.74
N ASN A 56 2.37 -45.25 31.58
CA ASN A 56 3.22 -45.37 30.39
C ASN A 56 3.08 -44.15 29.44
N VAL A 57 4.03 -44.02 28.51
CA VAL A 57 4.13 -42.90 27.56
C VAL A 57 2.94 -42.85 26.60
N GLU A 58 2.43 -44.01 26.17
CA GLU A 58 1.30 -44.09 25.25
C GLU A 58 0.02 -43.52 25.88
N ALA A 59 -0.25 -43.83 27.15
CA ALA A 59 -1.36 -43.26 27.90
C ALA A 59 -1.18 -41.75 28.13
N GLN A 60 0.06 -41.29 28.36
CA GLN A 60 0.36 -39.86 28.45
C GLN A 60 0.06 -39.13 27.14
N GLU A 61 0.48 -39.68 25.99
CA GLU A 61 0.20 -39.09 24.68
C GLU A 61 -1.31 -39.09 24.35
N ILE A 62 -2.04 -40.17 24.65
CA ILE A 62 -3.49 -40.26 24.43
C ILE A 62 -4.25 -39.24 25.28
N VAL A 63 -3.93 -39.16 26.58
CA VAL A 63 -4.57 -38.20 27.48
C VAL A 63 -4.20 -36.78 27.10
N ALA A 64 -2.94 -36.49 26.77
CA ALA A 64 -2.53 -35.16 26.30
C ALA A 64 -3.27 -34.77 25.01
N ARG A 65 -3.37 -35.69 24.04
CA ARG A 65 -4.10 -35.50 22.79
C ARG A 65 -5.55 -35.12 23.04
N TYR A 66 -6.24 -35.92 23.85
CA TYR A 66 -7.63 -35.67 24.20
C TYR A 66 -7.80 -34.38 25.00
N SER A 67 -6.89 -34.09 25.94
CA SER A 67 -6.92 -32.86 26.75
C SER A 67 -6.84 -31.62 25.87
N VAL A 68 -5.90 -31.60 24.93
CA VAL A 68 -5.76 -30.49 23.97
C VAL A 68 -7.02 -30.35 23.12
N ASP A 69 -7.50 -31.45 22.52
CA ASP A 69 -8.67 -31.40 21.65
C ASP A 69 -9.96 -31.02 22.42
N TYR A 70 -10.16 -31.53 23.63
CA TYR A 70 -11.31 -31.25 24.49
C TYR A 70 -11.31 -29.80 24.98
N LEU A 71 -10.19 -29.32 25.55
CA LEU A 71 -10.08 -27.96 26.06
C LEU A 71 -10.26 -26.95 24.91
N LEU A 72 -9.62 -27.16 23.76
CA LEU A 72 -9.83 -26.31 22.59
C LEU A 72 -11.29 -26.33 22.12
N ARG A 73 -11.92 -27.51 22.01
CA ARG A 73 -13.34 -27.62 21.62
C ARG A 73 -14.29 -26.94 22.61
N SER A 74 -13.94 -26.91 23.90
CA SER A 74 -14.77 -26.27 24.93
C SER A 74 -14.88 -24.76 24.75
N TYR A 75 -13.85 -24.14 24.18
CA TYR A 75 -13.88 -22.73 23.80
C TYR A 75 -14.53 -22.54 22.43
N LYS A 76 -14.36 -23.47 21.47
CA LYS A 76 -15.03 -23.41 20.12
C LYS A 76 -16.55 -23.26 20.17
N ARG A 77 -17.19 -23.62 21.28
CA ARG A 77 -18.64 -23.52 21.51
C ARG A 77 -19.07 -22.25 22.25
N VAL A 78 -18.13 -21.38 22.62
CA VAL A 78 -18.43 -20.10 23.24
C VAL A 78 -18.67 -19.10 22.12
N GLU A 79 -19.95 -18.78 21.87
CA GLU A 79 -20.40 -17.90 20.78
C GLU A 79 -20.22 -16.40 21.08
N HIS A 80 -19.66 -16.04 22.24
CA HIS A 80 -19.54 -14.66 22.70
C HIS A 80 -18.10 -14.28 23.02
N GLU A 81 -17.79 -12.99 22.80
CA GLU A 81 -16.53 -12.37 23.20
C GLU A 81 -16.34 -12.46 24.72
N PHE A 82 -15.08 -12.63 25.15
CA PHE A 82 -14.75 -12.59 26.57
C PHE A 82 -14.88 -11.14 27.05
N LYS A 83 -15.86 -10.86 27.92
CA LYS A 83 -16.13 -9.50 28.40
C LYS A 83 -15.56 -9.24 29.78
N ALA A 84 -15.46 -10.28 30.62
CA ALA A 84 -14.98 -10.13 31.99
C ALA A 84 -13.45 -10.39 32.07
N PRO A 85 -12.69 -9.56 32.81
CA PRO A 85 -11.26 -9.78 33.05
C PRO A 85 -10.94 -11.17 33.61
N GLU A 86 -11.84 -11.71 34.43
CA GLU A 86 -11.73 -13.05 34.97
C GLU A 86 -11.77 -14.08 33.85
N GLU A 87 -12.72 -13.98 32.92
CA GLU A 87 -12.87 -14.90 31.78
C GLU A 87 -11.62 -14.92 30.89
N ILE A 88 -11.07 -13.74 30.61
CA ILE A 88 -9.82 -13.56 29.86
C ILE A 88 -8.67 -14.26 30.58
N SER A 89 -8.53 -14.04 31.89
CA SER A 89 -7.54 -14.71 32.73
C SER A 89 -7.71 -16.24 32.74
N ARG A 90 -8.95 -16.75 32.82
CA ARG A 90 -9.24 -18.19 32.73
C ARG A 90 -8.83 -18.76 31.38
N TYR A 91 -9.11 -18.05 30.30
CA TYR A 91 -8.77 -18.47 28.95
C TYR A 91 -7.25 -18.55 28.75
N LEU A 92 -6.50 -17.48 29.07
CA LEU A 92 -5.05 -17.45 28.96
C LEU A 92 -4.36 -18.52 29.84
N LYS A 93 -4.86 -18.71 31.06
CA LYS A 93 -4.39 -19.79 31.94
C LYS A 93 -4.59 -21.16 31.31
N THR A 94 -5.73 -21.38 30.64
CA THR A 94 -6.03 -22.64 29.95
C THR A 94 -5.18 -22.85 28.70
N LEU A 95 -4.93 -21.80 27.90
CA LEU A 95 -3.98 -21.82 26.79
C LEU A 95 -2.57 -22.21 27.24
N SER A 96 -2.12 -21.68 28.37
CA SER A 96 -0.82 -22.00 28.96
C SER A 96 -0.69 -23.49 29.33
N VAL A 97 -1.79 -24.12 29.76
CA VAL A 97 -1.84 -25.57 30.02
C VAL A 97 -1.80 -26.37 28.72
N ILE A 98 -2.60 -25.99 27.73
CA ILE A 98 -2.61 -26.63 26.40
C ILE A 98 -1.21 -26.61 25.79
N LYS A 99 -0.54 -25.45 25.84
CA LYS A 99 0.85 -25.26 25.41
C LYS A 99 1.80 -26.23 26.11
N SER A 100 1.63 -26.40 27.42
CA SER A 100 2.45 -27.32 28.22
C SER A 100 2.24 -28.79 27.80
N PHE A 101 1.00 -29.20 27.53
CA PHE A 101 0.72 -30.55 27.01
C PHE A 101 1.34 -30.78 25.63
N ILE A 102 1.25 -29.79 24.73
CA ILE A 102 1.81 -29.91 23.39
C ILE A 102 3.33 -30.03 23.45
N LEU A 103 4.02 -29.13 24.16
CA LEU A 103 5.49 -29.11 24.23
C LEU A 103 6.06 -30.43 24.77
N ASN A 104 5.43 -30.99 25.80
CA ASN A 104 5.99 -32.15 26.49
C ASN A 104 5.62 -33.49 25.85
N TYR A 105 4.45 -33.59 25.19
CA TYR A 105 3.94 -34.89 24.73
C TYR A 105 3.56 -34.95 23.25
N LEU A 106 3.22 -33.83 22.61
CA LEU A 106 2.65 -33.85 21.25
C LEU A 106 3.47 -33.06 20.21
N PHE A 107 4.60 -32.49 20.60
CA PHE A 107 5.36 -31.55 19.75
C PHE A 107 5.83 -32.15 18.42
N LYS A 108 6.08 -33.47 18.40
CA LYS A 108 6.50 -34.20 17.19
C LYS A 108 5.39 -34.32 16.13
N VAL A 109 4.14 -34.03 16.49
CA VAL A 109 2.98 -34.14 15.60
C VAL A 109 2.65 -32.79 14.96
N LYS A 110 2.68 -32.72 13.62
CA LYS A 110 2.49 -31.50 12.82
C LYS A 110 1.23 -30.68 13.20
N LYS A 111 0.10 -31.35 13.43
CA LYS A 111 -1.17 -30.72 13.87
C LYS A 111 -0.98 -29.90 15.15
N TYR A 112 -0.32 -30.46 16.16
CA TYR A 112 -0.15 -29.80 17.46
C TYR A 112 0.94 -28.71 17.41
N LYS A 113 1.94 -28.84 16.53
CA LYS A 113 2.89 -27.75 16.23
C LYS A 113 2.19 -26.50 15.66
N GLN A 114 1.18 -26.66 14.81
CA GLN A 114 0.41 -25.52 14.32
C GLN A 114 -0.47 -24.89 15.41
N ILE A 115 -0.97 -25.69 16.34
CA ILE A 115 -1.77 -25.20 17.48
C ILE A 115 -0.90 -24.36 18.42
N ILE A 116 0.32 -24.79 18.71
CA ILE A 116 1.20 -24.04 19.62
C ILE A 116 1.62 -22.69 19.04
N ASP A 117 1.93 -22.62 17.75
CA ASP A 117 2.20 -21.35 17.05
C ASP A 117 1.04 -20.36 17.23
N LYS A 118 -0.21 -20.84 17.08
CA LYS A 118 -1.40 -20.02 17.28
C LYS A 118 -1.56 -19.53 18.72
N ILE A 119 -1.22 -20.36 19.71
CA ILE A 119 -1.25 -19.96 21.12
C ILE A 119 -0.25 -18.84 21.38
N TYR A 120 0.97 -18.94 20.85
CA TYR A 120 1.97 -17.88 20.96
C TYR A 120 1.49 -16.57 20.35
N SER A 121 0.85 -16.61 19.17
CA SER A 121 0.24 -15.42 18.57
C SER A 121 -0.85 -14.80 19.44
N ILE A 122 -1.72 -15.59 20.07
CA ILE A 122 -2.78 -15.08 20.98
C ILE A 122 -2.16 -14.41 22.22
N GLU A 123 -1.20 -15.08 22.87
CA GLU A 123 -0.51 -14.52 24.03
C GLU A 123 0.19 -13.19 23.68
N SER A 124 0.86 -13.16 22.53
CA SER A 124 1.56 -11.97 22.02
C SER A 124 0.60 -10.81 21.74
N ILE A 125 -0.50 -11.05 21.02
CA ILE A 125 -1.52 -10.03 20.75
C ILE A 125 -2.06 -9.49 22.06
N TYR A 126 -2.61 -10.36 22.92
CA TYR A 126 -3.21 -9.89 24.16
C TYR A 126 -2.23 -9.09 25.03
N SER A 127 -0.97 -9.52 25.13
CA SER A 127 0.05 -8.79 25.89
C SER A 127 0.35 -7.38 25.35
N ARG A 128 0.14 -7.17 24.05
CA ARG A 128 0.45 -5.92 23.35
C ARG A 128 -0.77 -5.05 23.12
N THR A 129 -1.96 -5.63 23.05
CA THR A 129 -3.18 -4.98 22.56
C THR A 129 -4.31 -5.00 23.59
N GLU A 130 -4.26 -5.93 24.56
CA GLU A 130 -5.34 -6.26 25.49
C GLU A 130 -6.63 -6.77 24.80
N ILE A 131 -6.61 -6.96 23.47
CA ILE A 131 -7.73 -7.52 22.70
C ILE A 131 -7.66 -9.04 22.71
N LEU A 132 -8.75 -9.69 23.10
CA LEU A 132 -8.87 -11.15 23.15
C LEU A 132 -10.24 -11.63 22.63
N LYS A 133 -10.29 -12.19 21.42
CA LYS A 133 -11.49 -12.85 20.87
C LYS A 133 -11.49 -14.37 21.11
N SER A 134 -12.65 -14.92 21.52
CA SER A 134 -12.97 -16.38 21.53
C SER A 134 -13.35 -16.86 20.11
N PRO A 135 -13.40 -18.16 19.74
CA PRO A 135 -12.28 -18.88 19.15
C PRO A 135 -12.67 -19.57 17.84
N LYS A 136 -12.41 -18.91 16.71
CA LYS A 136 -12.14 -19.57 15.43
C LYS A 136 -10.66 -19.46 15.04
N TYR A 137 -9.76 -19.46 16.01
CA TYR A 137 -8.32 -19.78 15.94
C TYR A 137 -7.44 -19.37 14.74
N PHE A 138 -7.85 -18.41 13.92
CA PHE A 138 -7.34 -17.05 13.92
C PHE A 138 -8.25 -16.27 12.98
N LEU A 139 -8.39 -16.77 11.75
CA LEU A 139 -9.28 -16.36 10.69
C LEU A 139 -9.50 -17.62 9.85
N GLU A 140 -10.65 -18.27 9.95
CA GLU A 140 -10.92 -19.54 9.23
C GLU A 140 -11.55 -19.31 7.86
N SER A 141 -12.10 -18.11 7.64
CA SER A 141 -12.66 -17.65 6.39
C SER A 141 -12.24 -16.21 6.08
N PRO A 142 -12.32 -15.77 4.81
CA PRO A 142 -12.14 -14.36 4.45
C PRO A 142 -13.06 -13.45 5.27
N LYS A 143 -14.31 -13.86 5.51
CA LYS A 143 -15.27 -13.08 6.31
C LYS A 143 -14.81 -12.85 7.75
N ASP A 144 -14.25 -13.88 8.40
CA ASP A 144 -13.71 -13.70 9.76
C ASP A 144 -12.54 -12.70 9.75
N SER A 145 -11.79 -12.63 8.63
CA SER A 145 -10.66 -11.70 8.43
C SER A 145 -11.14 -10.26 8.31
N ASP A 146 -12.20 -10.06 7.54
CA ASP A 146 -12.84 -8.76 7.35
C ASP A 146 -13.38 -8.23 8.69
N ASP A 147 -14.11 -9.06 9.43
CA ASP A 147 -14.71 -8.70 10.72
C ASP A 147 -13.63 -8.30 11.74
N PHE A 148 -12.52 -9.05 11.78
CA PHE A 148 -11.41 -8.76 12.68
C PHE A 148 -10.70 -7.46 12.33
N MET A 149 -10.39 -7.20 11.06
CA MET A 149 -9.74 -5.95 10.66
C MET A 149 -10.62 -4.73 10.92
N ASN A 150 -11.93 -4.83 10.65
CA ASN A 150 -12.86 -3.74 10.92
C ASN A 150 -12.92 -3.37 12.41
N GLU A 151 -12.87 -4.37 13.29
CA GLU A 151 -12.83 -4.16 14.74
C GLU A 151 -11.50 -3.57 15.22
N LEU A 152 -10.38 -4.06 14.68
CA LEU A 152 -9.08 -3.47 15.00
C LEU A 152 -9.03 -1.99 14.59
N ILE A 153 -9.54 -1.66 13.40
CA ILE A 153 -9.63 -0.30 12.89
C ILE A 153 -10.58 0.54 13.76
N SER A 154 -11.72 0.00 14.20
CA SER A 154 -12.63 0.73 15.09
C SER A 154 -12.03 0.96 16.49
N THR A 155 -11.19 0.04 16.97
CA THR A 155 -10.59 0.10 18.31
C THR A 155 -9.40 1.05 18.37
N TYR A 156 -8.47 0.96 17.41
CA TYR A 156 -7.23 1.75 17.42
C TYR A 156 -7.29 3.00 16.54
N GLY A 157 -8.26 3.07 15.63
CA GLY A 157 -8.28 4.05 14.57
C GLY A 157 -7.25 3.74 13.49
N VAL A 158 -7.53 4.23 12.28
CA VAL A 158 -6.65 4.10 11.11
C VAL A 158 -5.30 4.82 11.31
N SER A 159 -5.24 5.80 12.22
CA SER A 159 -4.01 6.53 12.53
C SER A 159 -2.89 5.66 13.13
N ASP A 160 -3.22 4.59 13.86
CA ASP A 160 -2.24 3.66 14.45
C ASP A 160 -1.98 2.46 13.51
N TRP A 161 -1.89 2.74 12.21
CA TRP A 161 -1.78 1.72 11.16
C TRP A 161 -0.54 0.82 11.30
N ILE A 162 0.57 1.33 11.85
CA ILE A 162 1.78 0.53 12.10
C ILE A 162 1.44 -0.63 13.04
N ARG A 163 0.76 -0.33 14.15
CA ARG A 163 0.30 -1.35 15.10
C ARG A 163 -0.73 -2.27 14.48
N LEU A 164 -1.65 -1.75 13.67
CA LEU A 164 -2.63 -2.58 12.95
C LEU A 164 -1.96 -3.60 12.02
N LEU A 165 -0.96 -3.19 11.23
CA LEU A 165 -0.20 -4.08 10.36
C LEU A 165 0.68 -5.06 11.16
N GLU A 166 1.26 -4.64 12.28
CA GLU A 166 2.00 -5.54 13.17
C GLU A 166 1.08 -6.62 13.76
N ILE A 167 -0.13 -6.24 14.20
CA ILE A 167 -1.15 -7.18 14.67
C ILE A 167 -1.50 -8.15 13.54
N ALA A 168 -1.79 -7.67 12.33
CA ALA A 168 -2.08 -8.52 11.16
C ALA A 168 -0.94 -9.50 10.84
N LYS A 169 0.32 -9.07 11.03
CA LYS A 169 1.49 -9.95 10.88
C LYS A 169 1.54 -11.02 11.97
N ILE A 170 1.31 -10.67 13.23
CA ILE A 170 1.27 -11.63 14.36
C ILE A 170 0.14 -12.65 14.18
N THR A 171 -0.99 -12.21 13.63
CA THR A 171 -2.16 -13.06 13.35
C THR A 171 -1.97 -13.98 12.15
N ARG A 172 -0.87 -13.81 11.39
CA ARG A 172 -0.62 -14.49 10.10
C ARG A 172 -1.75 -14.26 9.10
N MET A 173 -2.36 -13.07 9.14
CA MET A 173 -3.32 -12.66 8.14
C MET A 173 -2.64 -12.48 6.78
N ASP A 174 -3.37 -12.74 5.71
CA ASP A 174 -2.88 -12.44 4.37
C ASP A 174 -2.54 -10.95 4.26
N SER A 175 -1.31 -10.65 3.84
CA SER A 175 -0.77 -9.29 3.85
C SER A 175 -1.49 -8.37 2.85
N VAL A 176 -1.90 -8.90 1.69
CA VAL A 176 -2.64 -8.16 0.66
C VAL A 176 -4.01 -7.80 1.21
N LEU A 177 -4.69 -8.75 1.84
CA LEU A 177 -6.01 -8.56 2.41
C LEU A 177 -5.96 -7.56 3.58
N ALA A 178 -5.04 -7.72 4.53
CA ALA A 178 -4.88 -6.80 5.66
C ALA A 178 -4.65 -5.35 5.19
N LEU A 179 -3.74 -5.16 4.23
CA LEU A 179 -3.44 -3.84 3.68
C LEU A 179 -4.64 -3.26 2.92
N LYS A 180 -5.34 -4.08 2.15
CA LYS A 180 -6.58 -3.68 1.45
C LYS A 180 -7.64 -3.15 2.41
N HIS A 181 -7.89 -3.83 3.54
CA HIS A 181 -8.86 -3.36 4.53
C HIS A 181 -8.45 -2.03 5.14
N LEU A 182 -7.18 -1.90 5.52
CA LEU A 182 -6.65 -0.69 6.11
C LEU A 182 -6.75 0.51 5.15
N LEU A 183 -6.32 0.34 3.91
CA LEU A 183 -6.36 1.39 2.89
C LEU A 183 -7.81 1.76 2.52
N ASN A 184 -8.70 0.78 2.39
CA ASN A 184 -10.12 1.06 2.16
C ASN A 184 -10.77 1.81 3.33
N ALA A 185 -10.37 1.52 4.56
CA ALA A 185 -10.82 2.29 5.71
C ALA A 185 -10.32 3.73 5.66
N CYS A 186 -9.05 3.96 5.30
CA CYS A 186 -8.52 5.31 5.07
C CYS A 186 -9.37 6.08 4.06
N LEU A 187 -9.70 5.44 2.92
CA LEU A 187 -10.48 6.06 1.85
C LEU A 187 -11.91 6.37 2.28
N LYS A 188 -12.57 5.46 3.03
CA LYS A 188 -13.92 5.69 3.57
C LYS A 188 -13.96 6.85 4.55
N SER A 189 -12.91 7.06 5.35
CA SER A 189 -12.78 8.18 6.28
C SER A 189 -12.12 9.42 5.67
N SER A 190 -11.92 9.47 4.35
CA SER A 190 -11.24 10.57 3.63
C SER A 190 -9.84 10.91 4.17
N GLN A 191 -9.13 9.95 4.77
CA GLN A 191 -7.78 10.12 5.34
C GLN A 191 -6.70 9.86 4.27
N ILE A 192 -6.72 10.68 3.21
CA ILE A 192 -5.84 10.52 2.02
C ILE A 192 -4.35 10.59 2.40
N ASN A 193 -3.97 11.49 3.32
CA ASN A 193 -2.59 11.60 3.80
C ASN A 193 -2.10 10.33 4.52
N GLN A 194 -2.99 9.60 5.21
CA GLN A 194 -2.62 8.34 5.85
C GLN A 194 -2.48 7.21 4.82
N ALA A 195 -3.42 7.13 3.86
CA ALA A 195 -3.33 6.16 2.77
C ALA A 195 -2.01 6.30 1.98
N SER A 196 -1.63 7.54 1.64
CA SER A 196 -0.37 7.83 0.94
C SER A 196 0.87 7.48 1.77
N ALA A 197 0.88 7.76 3.09
CA ALA A 197 1.97 7.38 3.98
C ALA A 197 2.11 5.85 4.14
N ILE A 198 0.98 5.13 4.21
CA ILE A 198 0.96 3.66 4.25
C ILE A 198 1.53 3.09 2.95
N LEU A 199 1.06 3.56 1.79
CA LEU A 199 1.59 3.11 0.49
C LEU A 199 3.09 3.39 0.35
N PHE A 200 3.55 4.56 0.80
CA PHE A 200 4.98 4.85 0.84
C PHE A 200 5.73 3.86 1.73
N THR A 201 5.23 3.55 2.92
CA THR A 201 5.89 2.58 3.82
C THR A 201 5.94 1.18 3.21
N VAL A 202 4.85 0.73 2.59
CA VAL A 202 4.79 -0.57 1.90
C VAL A 202 5.79 -0.62 0.76
N SER A 203 5.99 0.49 0.06
CA SER A 203 7.02 0.60 -0.99
C SER A 203 8.46 0.45 -0.46
N LEU A 204 8.70 0.56 0.85
CA LEU A 204 10.03 0.36 1.43
C LEU A 204 10.39 -1.11 1.64
N ASP A 205 9.40 -2.01 1.64
CA ASP A 205 9.59 -3.45 1.85
C ASP A 205 9.38 -4.19 0.52
N SER A 206 10.40 -4.15 -0.35
CA SER A 206 10.34 -4.71 -1.71
C SER A 206 9.97 -6.19 -1.74
N ASP A 207 10.41 -6.97 -0.75
CA ASP A 207 10.12 -8.40 -0.63
C ASP A 207 8.62 -8.70 -0.41
N SER A 208 7.84 -7.68 -0.03
CA SER A 208 6.39 -7.77 0.18
C SER A 208 5.55 -7.43 -1.06
N LEU A 209 6.16 -6.89 -2.12
CA LEU A 209 5.48 -6.41 -3.34
C LEU A 209 5.21 -7.54 -4.34
N SER A 210 4.37 -8.50 -3.92
CA SER A 210 3.87 -9.52 -4.84
C SER A 210 3.01 -8.90 -5.95
N ARG A 211 2.82 -9.64 -7.04
CA ARG A 211 1.89 -9.26 -8.11
C ARG A 211 0.47 -8.96 -7.60
N GLU A 212 -0.05 -9.78 -6.69
CA GLU A 212 -1.37 -9.56 -6.08
C GLU A 212 -1.40 -8.27 -5.25
N MET A 213 -0.29 -7.94 -4.58
CA MET A 213 -0.14 -6.69 -3.85
C MET A 213 -0.17 -5.48 -4.79
N LEU A 214 0.58 -5.51 -5.90
CA LEU A 214 0.62 -4.41 -6.87
C LEU A 214 -0.76 -4.16 -7.49
N SER A 215 -1.46 -5.22 -7.90
CA SER A 215 -2.81 -5.09 -8.45
C SER A 215 -3.80 -4.51 -7.42
N MET A 216 -3.69 -4.91 -6.15
CA MET A 216 -4.47 -4.31 -5.06
C MET A 216 -4.12 -2.82 -4.86
N ILE A 217 -2.83 -2.47 -4.89
CA ILE A 217 -2.36 -1.07 -4.78
C ILE A 217 -2.92 -0.22 -5.92
N LYS A 218 -2.98 -0.74 -7.16
CA LYS A 218 -3.61 -0.04 -8.29
C LYS A 218 -5.07 0.31 -7.97
N VAL A 219 -5.86 -0.64 -7.50
CA VAL A 219 -7.26 -0.41 -7.11
C VAL A 219 -7.38 0.63 -5.99
N VAL A 220 -6.45 0.63 -5.03
CA VAL A 220 -6.42 1.66 -3.99
C VAL A 220 -6.07 3.04 -4.55
N LEU A 221 -5.10 3.12 -5.45
CA LEU A 221 -4.71 4.38 -6.11
C LEU A 221 -5.88 4.98 -6.90
N ASP A 222 -6.63 4.16 -7.64
CA ASP A 222 -7.88 4.57 -8.28
C ASP A 222 -8.81 5.28 -7.25
N GLY A 223 -9.01 4.65 -6.08
CA GLY A 223 -9.79 5.23 -4.99
C GLY A 223 -9.20 6.51 -4.38
N ILE A 224 -7.87 6.61 -4.29
CA ILE A 224 -7.18 7.84 -3.83
C ILE A 224 -7.45 8.99 -4.78
N PHE A 225 -7.33 8.79 -6.09
CA PHE A 225 -7.54 9.85 -7.09
C PHE A 225 -9.00 10.33 -7.15
N LEU A 226 -9.96 9.41 -6.99
CA LEU A 226 -11.37 9.78 -6.80
C LEU A 226 -11.56 10.63 -5.54
N LYS A 227 -10.97 10.23 -4.42
CA LYS A 227 -11.06 10.98 -3.16
C LYS A 227 -10.35 12.33 -3.22
N ILE A 228 -9.25 12.45 -3.96
CA ILE A 228 -8.57 13.73 -4.23
C ILE A 228 -9.52 14.68 -4.95
N HIS A 229 -10.21 14.21 -6.00
CA HIS A 229 -11.22 15.01 -6.70
C HIS A 229 -12.34 15.47 -5.75
N GLU A 230 -12.93 14.55 -4.98
CA GLU A 230 -14.01 14.87 -4.02
C GLU A 230 -13.56 15.84 -2.93
N SER A 231 -12.34 15.66 -2.43
CA SER A 231 -11.79 16.45 -1.32
C SER A 231 -11.15 17.77 -1.77
N SER A 232 -10.98 17.98 -3.09
CA SER A 232 -10.34 19.17 -3.65
C SER A 232 -11.13 20.45 -3.34
N ALA A 233 -12.47 20.37 -3.37
CA ALA A 233 -13.36 21.48 -3.07
C ALA A 233 -13.26 21.93 -1.60
N GLU A 234 -13.02 20.99 -0.68
CA GLU A 234 -12.99 21.23 0.76
C GLU A 234 -11.58 21.51 1.31
N ARG A 235 -10.54 21.33 0.48
CA ARG A 235 -9.11 21.44 0.86
C ARG A 235 -8.77 20.67 2.14
N SER A 236 -9.41 19.52 2.33
CA SER A 236 -9.40 18.76 3.59
C SER A 236 -8.15 17.91 3.82
N PHE A 237 -7.14 17.99 2.94
CA PHE A 237 -5.92 17.20 3.01
C PHE A 237 -4.66 18.01 2.67
N ASN A 238 -3.51 17.58 3.17
CA ASN A 238 -2.22 18.19 2.85
C ASN A 238 -1.73 17.67 1.48
N LEU A 239 -1.93 18.49 0.44
CA LEU A 239 -1.58 18.15 -0.93
C LEU A 239 -0.09 17.84 -1.11
N SER A 240 0.81 18.70 -0.61
CA SER A 240 2.25 18.53 -0.79
C SER A 240 2.75 17.22 -0.19
N SER A 241 2.29 16.88 1.01
CA SER A 241 2.62 15.61 1.68
C SER A 241 2.10 14.41 0.89
N CYS A 242 0.84 14.45 0.47
CA CYS A 242 0.22 13.38 -0.32
C CYS A 242 0.97 13.13 -1.64
N VAL A 243 1.21 14.20 -2.42
CA VAL A 243 1.89 14.13 -3.71
C VAL A 243 3.30 13.55 -3.57
N ASN A 244 4.08 14.04 -2.60
CA ASN A 244 5.44 13.54 -2.38
C ASN A 244 5.47 12.05 -2.00
N MET A 245 4.61 11.62 -1.08
CA MET A 245 4.56 10.21 -0.65
C MET A 245 4.14 9.28 -1.78
N LEU A 246 3.10 9.63 -2.53
CA LEU A 246 2.63 8.83 -3.66
C LEU A 246 3.66 8.78 -4.79
N MET A 247 4.27 9.91 -5.14
CA MET A 247 5.32 9.98 -6.17
C MET A 247 6.50 9.03 -5.85
N LEU A 248 6.96 9.04 -4.60
CA LEU A 248 8.05 8.15 -4.18
C LEU A 248 7.63 6.68 -4.22
N ALA A 249 6.43 6.37 -3.73
CA ALA A 249 5.89 5.00 -3.73
C ALA A 249 5.74 4.45 -5.16
N LEU A 250 5.16 5.24 -6.07
CA LEU A 250 4.96 4.87 -7.47
C LEU A 250 6.28 4.54 -8.19
N LYS A 251 7.37 5.26 -7.90
CA LYS A 251 8.69 4.94 -8.45
C LYS A 251 9.16 3.55 -8.07
N VAL A 252 8.93 3.13 -6.81
CA VAL A 252 9.25 1.75 -6.39
C VAL A 252 8.34 0.78 -7.12
N PHE A 253 7.03 1.00 -7.11
CA PHE A 253 6.08 0.05 -7.69
C PHE A 253 6.35 -0.18 -9.18
N ILE A 254 6.76 0.86 -9.90
CA ILE A 254 7.18 0.76 -11.31
C ILE A 254 8.48 -0.04 -11.46
N ALA A 255 9.45 0.14 -10.56
CA ALA A 255 10.74 -0.54 -10.62
C ALA A 255 10.67 -2.02 -10.23
N GLU A 256 9.82 -2.37 -9.27
CA GLU A 256 9.68 -3.73 -8.73
C GLU A 256 8.71 -4.60 -9.54
N ALA A 257 7.84 -4.00 -10.35
CA ALA A 257 6.99 -4.76 -11.24
C ALA A 257 7.79 -5.35 -12.40
N ASP A 258 7.67 -6.67 -12.60
CA ASP A 258 8.30 -7.36 -13.73
C ASP A 258 7.67 -6.89 -15.07
N PRO A 259 8.41 -6.19 -15.95
CA PRO A 259 7.89 -5.71 -17.22
C PRO A 259 7.60 -6.83 -18.23
N LEU A 260 8.10 -8.05 -17.97
CA LEU A 260 7.86 -9.23 -18.80
C LEU A 260 6.61 -10.01 -18.36
N ASP A 261 6.05 -9.75 -17.17
CA ASP A 261 4.76 -10.31 -16.76
C ASP A 261 3.62 -9.52 -17.43
N VAL A 262 3.08 -10.10 -18.50
CA VAL A 262 1.95 -9.57 -19.28
C VAL A 262 0.78 -9.17 -18.39
N CYS A 263 0.60 -9.80 -17.23
CA CYS A 263 -0.49 -9.51 -16.34
C CYS A 263 -0.29 -8.26 -15.46
N ASN A 264 0.94 -7.79 -15.25
CA ASN A 264 1.24 -6.56 -14.47
C ASN A 264 1.48 -5.34 -15.37
N PHE A 265 1.63 -5.55 -16.68
CA PHE A 265 1.88 -4.47 -17.62
C PHE A 265 0.78 -3.39 -17.60
N GLY A 266 -0.48 -3.79 -17.40
CA GLY A 266 -1.59 -2.84 -17.23
C GLY A 266 -1.42 -1.96 -15.99
N ASP A 267 -1.15 -2.58 -14.84
CA ASP A 267 -0.93 -1.85 -13.57
C ASP A 267 0.28 -0.89 -13.66
N LEU A 268 1.34 -1.29 -14.37
CA LEU A 268 2.52 -0.47 -14.65
C LEU A 268 2.20 0.80 -15.44
N LEU A 269 1.39 0.68 -16.51
CA LEU A 269 0.95 1.82 -17.29
C LEU A 269 0.13 2.80 -16.45
N GLU A 270 -0.74 2.26 -15.59
CA GLU A 270 -1.55 3.05 -14.67
C GLU A 270 -0.69 3.78 -13.62
N PHE A 271 0.31 3.13 -13.04
CA PHE A 271 1.26 3.79 -12.13
C PHE A 271 2.04 4.90 -12.82
N SER A 272 2.48 4.68 -14.06
CA SER A 272 3.17 5.70 -14.86
C SER A 272 2.27 6.91 -15.12
N LYS A 273 1.01 6.68 -15.47
CA LYS A 273 -0.01 7.73 -15.66
C LYS A 273 -0.21 8.55 -14.38
N TYR A 274 -0.38 7.90 -13.23
CA TYR A 274 -0.52 8.57 -11.93
C TYR A 274 0.72 9.37 -11.55
N HIS A 275 1.91 8.81 -11.78
CA HIS A 275 3.18 9.49 -11.50
C HIS A 275 3.35 10.72 -12.39
N LYS A 276 3.10 10.62 -13.70
CA LYS A 276 3.18 11.77 -14.62
C LYS A 276 2.26 12.90 -14.18
N PHE A 277 1.02 12.58 -13.81
CA PHE A 277 0.05 13.57 -13.34
C PHE A 277 0.48 14.25 -12.02
N LEU A 278 0.88 13.46 -11.03
CA LEU A 278 1.35 13.98 -9.73
C LEU A 278 2.63 14.80 -9.86
N ASN A 279 3.49 14.49 -10.83
CA ASN A 279 4.70 15.26 -11.09
C ASN A 279 4.36 16.71 -11.50
N ILE A 280 3.35 16.90 -12.35
CA ILE A 280 2.89 18.23 -12.74
C ILE A 280 2.39 18.99 -11.52
N ILE A 281 1.55 18.36 -10.68
CA ILE A 281 1.07 18.99 -9.45
C ILE A 281 2.23 19.34 -8.51
N LYS A 282 3.22 18.45 -8.37
CA LYS A 282 4.41 18.68 -7.54
C LYS A 282 5.15 19.94 -7.98
N ASP A 283 5.39 20.09 -9.28
CA ASP A 283 6.13 21.22 -9.83
C ASP A 283 5.35 22.54 -9.63
N MET A 284 4.02 22.50 -9.72
CA MET A 284 3.15 23.64 -9.40
C MET A 284 3.18 23.99 -7.89
N VAL A 285 3.22 22.98 -7.01
CA VAL A 285 3.30 23.17 -5.56
C VAL A 285 4.68 23.69 -5.13
N ASP A 286 5.76 23.21 -5.75
CA ASP A 286 7.11 23.62 -5.39
C ASP A 286 7.46 25.01 -5.97
N SER A 287 6.84 25.42 -7.08
CA SER A 287 6.98 26.78 -7.65
C SER A 287 6.22 27.88 -6.88
N THR A 288 5.16 27.54 -6.15
CA THR A 288 4.47 28.50 -5.25
C THR A 288 5.27 28.80 -3.97
N LYS A 289 6.30 28.01 -3.65
CA LYS A 289 7.25 28.33 -2.59
C LYS A 289 8.28 29.31 -3.16
N LEU A 290 8.29 30.54 -2.64
CA LEU A 290 9.32 31.55 -2.93
C LEU A 290 10.71 30.95 -2.70
N TYR A 291 11.35 30.48 -3.77
CA TYR A 291 12.79 30.33 -3.80
C TYR A 291 13.36 31.69 -4.18
N GLU A 292 14.25 32.22 -3.34
CA GLU A 292 15.14 33.31 -3.75
C GLU A 292 15.80 32.90 -5.07
N PRO A 293 15.87 33.80 -6.07
CA PRO A 293 16.49 33.47 -7.34
C PRO A 293 17.93 33.06 -7.04
N MET A 294 18.25 31.78 -7.28
CA MET A 294 19.64 31.35 -7.28
C MET A 294 20.36 32.18 -8.33
N ASP A 295 21.36 32.92 -7.88
CA ASP A 295 22.27 33.68 -8.71
C ASP A 295 22.89 32.69 -9.73
N ASP A 296 22.60 32.88 -11.03
CA ASP A 296 23.07 32.04 -12.15
C ASP A 296 24.62 32.03 -12.31
N THR A 297 25.34 32.60 -11.35
CA THR A 297 26.81 32.61 -11.28
C THR A 297 27.39 31.64 -10.25
N THR A 298 26.58 30.94 -9.43
CA THR A 298 27.13 29.89 -8.57
C THR A 298 27.38 28.60 -9.35
N GLU A 299 28.66 28.31 -9.58
CA GLU A 299 29.18 26.97 -9.87
C GLU A 299 28.41 25.93 -9.07
N ALA A 300 28.06 24.81 -9.71
CA ALA A 300 27.35 23.69 -9.12
C ALA A 300 27.81 23.44 -7.68
N ILE A 301 27.04 23.95 -6.73
CA ILE A 301 27.26 23.67 -5.32
C ILE A 301 26.93 22.19 -5.20
N SER A 302 27.97 21.39 -4.98
CA SER A 302 27.84 20.03 -4.48
C SER A 302 26.83 20.04 -3.35
N THR A 303 25.61 19.56 -3.59
CA THR A 303 24.53 19.44 -2.60
C THR A 303 24.80 18.28 -1.63
N SER A 304 26.07 18.07 -1.27
CA SER A 304 26.49 17.11 -0.25
C SER A 304 26.07 17.48 1.17
N ASP A 305 25.51 18.67 1.41
CA ASP A 305 25.20 19.15 2.77
C ASP A 305 23.77 19.67 2.95
N VAL A 306 22.77 19.03 2.34
CA VAL A 306 21.37 19.22 2.78
C VAL A 306 21.09 18.28 3.94
N PHE A 307 21.28 18.79 5.16
CA PHE A 307 20.92 18.11 6.41
C PHE A 307 19.40 17.89 6.51
N PHE A 308 18.90 16.84 5.87
CA PHE A 308 17.59 16.27 6.20
C PHE A 308 17.65 15.69 7.62
N LYS A 309 16.64 16.00 8.44
CA LYS A 309 16.50 15.46 9.80
C LYS A 309 16.59 13.93 9.79
N LYS A 310 17.41 13.40 10.70
CA LYS A 310 17.91 12.03 10.85
C LYS A 310 16.88 10.92 11.13
N ASP A 311 15.60 11.11 10.84
CA ASP A 311 14.57 10.11 11.21
C ASP A 311 14.38 9.02 10.14
N ILE A 312 14.88 9.23 8.92
CA ILE A 312 14.87 8.23 7.85
C ILE A 312 16.31 8.07 7.36
N PRO A 313 16.94 6.88 7.50
CA PRO A 313 18.29 6.63 7.03
C PRO A 313 18.27 6.47 5.50
N TRP A 314 18.18 7.60 4.79
CA TRP A 314 18.11 7.67 3.33
C TRP A 314 19.29 6.97 2.63
N GLU A 315 20.43 6.84 3.31
CA GLU A 315 21.62 6.12 2.84
C GLU A 315 21.37 4.61 2.64
N VAL A 316 20.36 4.05 3.31
CA VAL A 316 20.02 2.62 3.31
C VAL A 316 18.79 2.35 2.43
N HIS A 317 18.16 3.39 1.89
CA HIS A 317 16.92 3.28 1.13
C HIS A 317 17.18 2.68 -0.27
N PRO A 318 16.42 1.65 -0.72
CA PRO A 318 16.62 1.01 -2.03
C PRO A 318 16.62 2.01 -3.18
N LEU A 319 15.74 3.03 -3.15
CA LEU A 319 15.69 4.13 -4.13
C LEU A 319 16.72 5.27 -3.94
N ALA A 320 17.67 5.19 -3.01
CA ALA A 320 18.68 6.24 -2.83
C ALA A 320 19.43 6.53 -4.15
N HIS A 321 19.68 5.50 -4.95
CA HIS A 321 20.29 5.63 -6.26
C HIS A 321 19.39 6.28 -7.32
N LEU A 322 18.06 6.29 -7.16
CA LEU A 322 17.11 6.98 -8.07
C LEU A 322 16.86 8.43 -7.65
N LEU A 323 17.11 8.77 -6.39
CA LEU A 323 17.07 10.15 -5.88
C LEU A 323 18.41 10.89 -6.10
N ILE A 324 19.53 10.15 -6.08
CA ILE A 324 20.89 10.72 -6.14
C ILE A 324 21.53 10.62 -7.53
N LYS A 325 21.06 9.73 -8.43
CA LYS A 325 21.57 9.73 -9.80
C LYS A 325 20.69 10.63 -10.66
N PRO A 326 21.18 11.78 -11.16
CA PRO A 326 20.66 12.28 -12.41
C PRO A 326 20.73 11.10 -13.40
N PHE A 327 19.59 10.75 -13.97
CA PHE A 327 19.51 9.78 -15.06
C PHE A 327 20.44 10.28 -16.17
N LYS A 328 21.71 9.87 -16.14
CA LYS A 328 22.46 9.63 -17.36
C LYS A 328 21.84 8.37 -17.96
N VAL A 329 20.64 8.51 -18.52
CA VAL A 329 20.32 7.72 -19.70
C VAL A 329 21.43 8.12 -20.67
N GLN A 330 22.40 7.22 -20.88
CA GLN A 330 23.25 7.31 -22.04
C GLN A 330 22.34 7.04 -23.24
N TYR A 331 21.57 8.05 -23.63
CA TYR A 331 21.41 8.28 -25.05
C TYR A 331 22.84 8.42 -25.55
N ASN A 332 23.29 7.50 -26.40
CA ASN A 332 24.36 7.81 -27.34
C ASN A 332 23.79 8.83 -28.33
N SER A 333 23.39 10.00 -27.82
CA SER A 333 23.23 11.17 -28.62
C SER A 333 24.57 11.89 -28.54
N THR A 334 25.11 12.14 -29.72
CA THR A 334 26.32 12.92 -29.91
C THR A 334 26.00 14.38 -29.58
N THR A 335 25.74 14.70 -28.31
CA THR A 335 25.65 16.09 -27.87
C THR A 335 26.99 16.74 -28.13
N ASN A 336 26.99 17.83 -28.89
CA ASN A 336 28.15 18.69 -29.01
C ASN A 336 28.62 19.06 -27.60
N ARG A 337 29.91 18.96 -27.27
CA ARG A 337 30.41 19.27 -25.90
C ARG A 337 30.12 20.70 -25.43
N ARG A 338 29.66 21.58 -26.34
CA ARG A 338 29.27 22.97 -26.07
C ARG A 338 27.76 23.20 -25.91
N SER A 339 26.89 22.24 -26.27
CA SER A 339 25.43 22.41 -26.10
C SER A 339 25.02 22.18 -24.65
N LYS A 340 24.22 23.10 -24.09
CA LYS A 340 23.62 22.89 -22.76
C LYS A 340 22.39 21.98 -22.93
N PRO A 341 22.28 20.86 -22.19
CA PRO A 341 21.10 20.01 -22.27
C PRO A 341 19.87 20.80 -21.82
N PHE A 342 18.79 20.71 -22.58
CA PHE A 342 17.52 21.30 -22.15
C PHE A 342 17.02 20.56 -20.91
N THR A 343 16.82 21.29 -19.83
CA THR A 343 16.23 20.77 -18.59
C THR A 343 14.98 21.57 -18.27
N ARG A 344 13.98 20.93 -17.66
CA ARG A 344 12.71 21.59 -17.31
C ARG A 344 12.89 22.82 -16.41
N SER A 345 13.98 22.88 -15.64
CA SER A 345 14.39 24.07 -14.87
C SER A 345 14.67 25.31 -15.71
N CYS A 346 14.84 25.18 -17.03
CA CYS A 346 14.96 26.30 -17.96
C CYS A 346 13.60 26.84 -18.43
N LEU A 347 12.49 26.18 -18.08
CA LEU A 347 11.14 26.66 -18.37
C LEU A 347 10.65 27.61 -17.29
N GLN A 348 9.81 28.55 -17.70
CA GLN A 348 9.22 29.54 -16.81
C GLN A 348 8.35 28.84 -15.76
N LEU A 349 8.52 29.24 -14.49
CA LEU A 349 7.63 28.80 -13.42
C LEU A 349 6.19 29.27 -13.70
N PRO A 350 5.18 28.48 -13.33
CA PRO A 350 3.78 28.85 -13.51
C PRO A 350 3.48 30.16 -12.78
N MET A 351 2.89 31.14 -13.46
CA MET A 351 2.47 32.40 -12.84
C MET A 351 1.19 32.22 -12.03
N ASN A 352 0.39 31.18 -12.32
CA ASN A 352 -0.88 30.92 -11.64
C ASN A 352 -0.97 29.50 -11.04
N GLY A 353 0.09 29.12 -10.31
CA GLY A 353 0.24 27.76 -9.75
C GLY A 353 -0.96 27.29 -8.91
N GLU A 354 -1.57 28.16 -8.09
CA GLU A 354 -2.74 27.78 -7.27
C GLU A 354 -3.96 27.41 -8.12
N ASN A 355 -4.29 28.20 -9.14
CA ASN A 355 -5.42 27.92 -10.02
C ASN A 355 -5.17 26.67 -10.87
N ASN A 356 -3.94 26.50 -11.37
CA ASN A 356 -3.55 25.30 -12.11
C ASN A 356 -3.69 24.04 -11.23
N ILE A 357 -3.28 24.12 -9.96
CA ILE A 357 -3.46 23.02 -9.00
C ILE A 357 -4.95 22.71 -8.83
N VAL A 358 -5.80 23.71 -8.60
CA VAL A 358 -7.25 23.49 -8.42
C VAL A 358 -7.86 22.82 -9.66
N ALA A 359 -7.51 23.29 -10.85
CA ALA A 359 -7.98 22.72 -12.10
C ALA A 359 -7.49 21.27 -12.28
N LEU A 360 -6.21 20.99 -12.01
CA LEU A 360 -5.68 19.62 -12.03
C LEU A 360 -6.44 18.71 -11.05
N LEU A 361 -6.62 19.13 -9.79
CA LEU A 361 -7.35 18.32 -8.81
C LEU A 361 -8.80 18.06 -9.23
N PHE A 362 -9.43 18.98 -9.96
CA PHE A 362 -10.78 18.81 -10.49
C PHE A 362 -10.86 17.65 -11.49
N VAL A 363 -9.86 17.41 -12.34
CA VAL A 363 -9.88 16.28 -13.28
C VAL A 363 -9.25 15.00 -12.74
N ALA A 364 -8.64 15.01 -11.55
CA ALA A 364 -7.93 13.87 -10.98
C ALA A 364 -8.79 12.59 -10.96
N GLY A 365 -10.08 12.73 -10.66
CA GLY A 365 -11.03 11.62 -10.62
C GLY A 365 -11.30 10.98 -12.00
N SER A 366 -11.08 11.72 -13.10
CA SER A 366 -11.32 11.24 -14.47
C SER A 366 -10.18 10.39 -15.05
N ILE A 367 -9.03 10.37 -14.38
CA ILE A 367 -7.83 9.63 -14.82
C ILE A 367 -7.98 8.13 -14.54
N VAL A 368 -8.88 7.77 -13.62
CA VAL A 368 -9.14 6.40 -13.18
C VAL A 368 -9.78 5.58 -14.30
N GLU A 369 -9.35 4.33 -14.45
CA GLU A 369 -9.72 3.46 -15.58
C GLU A 369 -11.22 3.09 -15.64
N ASN A 370 -11.86 2.92 -14.48
CA ASN A 370 -13.26 2.47 -14.35
C ASN A 370 -14.10 3.46 -13.54
N VAL A 371 -14.16 4.72 -13.97
CA VAL A 371 -15.07 5.69 -13.34
C VAL A 371 -16.50 5.38 -13.79
N GLU A 372 -17.37 5.01 -12.86
CA GLU A 372 -18.81 5.11 -13.08
C GLU A 372 -19.18 6.59 -13.17
N SER A 373 -19.37 7.09 -14.40
CA SER A 373 -19.82 8.45 -14.67
C SER A 373 -21.13 8.42 -15.46
N ASP A 374 -22.08 9.24 -15.02
CA ASP A 374 -23.24 9.56 -15.84
C ASP A 374 -22.85 10.58 -16.93
N VAL A 375 -23.80 10.90 -17.80
CA VAL A 375 -23.58 11.82 -18.93
C VAL A 375 -23.16 13.20 -18.44
N LEU A 376 -23.71 13.68 -17.33
CA LEU A 376 -23.41 15.00 -16.77
C LEU A 376 -21.97 15.07 -16.24
N LYS A 377 -21.59 14.11 -15.40
CA LYS A 377 -20.24 14.02 -14.84
C LYS A 377 -19.17 13.81 -15.91
N THR A 378 -19.50 13.04 -16.95
CA THR A 378 -18.60 12.86 -18.11
C THR A 378 -18.36 14.20 -18.83
N ARG A 379 -19.42 15.00 -19.00
CA ARG A 379 -19.31 16.34 -19.60
C ARG A 379 -18.52 17.30 -18.71
N ASP A 380 -18.77 17.29 -17.40
CA ASP A 380 -18.03 18.12 -16.44
C ASP A 380 -16.53 17.82 -16.49
N TYR A 381 -16.14 16.54 -16.59
CA TYR A 381 -14.73 16.19 -16.79
C TYR A 381 -14.18 16.65 -18.13
N ILE A 382 -14.92 16.51 -19.23
CA ILE A 382 -14.50 16.99 -20.56
C ILE A 382 -14.26 18.51 -20.53
N ASP A 383 -15.18 19.27 -19.95
CA ASP A 383 -15.04 20.71 -19.81
C ASP A 383 -13.87 21.06 -18.88
N GLY A 384 -13.67 20.32 -17.78
CA GLY A 384 -12.51 20.46 -16.90
C GLY A 384 -11.17 20.22 -17.61
N TRP A 385 -11.08 19.22 -18.51
CA TRP A 385 -9.87 18.99 -19.32
C TRP A 385 -9.60 20.13 -20.30
N LYS A 386 -10.64 20.64 -20.99
CA LYS A 386 -10.52 21.83 -21.85
C LYS A 386 -9.98 23.02 -21.06
N ASP A 387 -10.51 23.26 -19.87
CA ASP A 387 -10.13 24.38 -19.02
C ASP A 387 -8.67 24.28 -18.57
N ILE A 388 -8.21 23.10 -18.15
CA ILE A 388 -6.79 22.89 -17.77
C ILE A 388 -5.86 23.14 -18.95
N PHE A 389 -6.17 22.60 -20.14
CA PHE A 389 -5.33 22.81 -21.31
C PHE A 389 -5.21 24.29 -21.66
N ASN A 390 -6.34 25.02 -21.65
CA ASN A 390 -6.34 26.46 -21.89
C ASN A 390 -5.54 27.21 -20.82
N GLN A 391 -5.75 26.91 -19.54
CA GLN A 391 -5.06 27.58 -18.43
C GLN A 391 -3.55 27.37 -18.51
N LEU A 392 -3.09 26.14 -18.70
CA LEU A 392 -1.66 25.83 -18.78
C LEU A 392 -1.00 26.43 -20.02
N LEU A 393 -1.70 26.49 -21.17
CA LEU A 393 -1.20 27.19 -22.36
C LEU A 393 -1.03 28.69 -22.11
N MET A 394 -2.02 29.33 -21.48
CA MET A 394 -1.96 30.75 -21.12
C MET A 394 -0.85 31.05 -20.10
N ASP A 395 -0.56 30.09 -19.22
CA ASP A 395 0.51 30.17 -18.22
C ASP A 395 1.89 29.73 -18.73
N GLY A 396 2.00 29.43 -20.03
CA GLY A 396 3.25 29.05 -20.69
C GLY A 396 3.80 27.67 -20.29
N GLN A 397 2.98 26.81 -19.68
CA GLN A 397 3.34 25.48 -19.18
C GLN A 397 3.22 24.42 -20.29
N PHE A 398 3.88 24.68 -21.43
CA PHE A 398 3.70 23.89 -22.66
C PHE A 398 4.10 22.42 -22.53
N TYR A 399 5.16 22.13 -21.77
CA TYR A 399 5.61 20.76 -21.53
C TYR A 399 4.57 19.94 -20.74
N ASP A 400 3.89 20.58 -19.79
CA ASP A 400 2.84 19.94 -18.98
C ASP A 400 1.59 19.66 -19.80
N VAL A 401 1.24 20.56 -20.73
CA VAL A 401 0.15 20.33 -21.69
C VAL A 401 0.42 19.06 -22.51
N LEU A 402 1.64 18.88 -23.04
CA LEU A 402 1.97 17.69 -23.83
C LEU A 402 1.89 16.39 -23.00
N ASN A 403 2.38 16.39 -21.76
CA ASN A 403 2.26 15.25 -20.85
C ASN A 403 0.79 14.94 -20.51
N LEU A 404 -0.03 15.96 -20.28
CA LEU A 404 -1.45 15.81 -19.99
C LEU A 404 -2.24 15.32 -21.21
N VAL A 405 -1.87 15.74 -22.43
CA VAL A 405 -2.46 15.23 -23.66
C VAL A 405 -2.14 13.74 -23.84
N GLU A 406 -0.91 13.32 -23.54
CA GLU A 406 -0.55 11.90 -23.56
C GLU A 406 -1.43 11.09 -22.61
N ILE A 407 -1.64 11.59 -21.38
CA ILE A 407 -2.56 10.97 -20.43
C ILE A 407 -3.99 10.96 -20.98
N TYR A 408 -4.51 12.11 -21.41
CA TYR A 408 -5.89 12.27 -21.86
C TYR A 408 -6.25 11.32 -23.01
N ASN A 409 -5.36 11.16 -24.00
CA ASN A 409 -5.57 10.27 -25.15
C ASN A 409 -5.72 8.79 -24.76
N THR A 410 -5.26 8.39 -23.57
CA THR A 410 -5.46 7.03 -23.04
C THR A 410 -6.83 6.84 -22.38
N LEU A 411 -7.51 7.92 -22.00
CA LEU A 411 -8.75 7.87 -21.23
C LEU A 411 -9.96 7.54 -22.12
N GLN A 412 -10.94 6.83 -21.57
CA GLN A 412 -12.18 6.54 -22.31
C GLN A 412 -12.95 7.80 -22.68
N ILE A 413 -12.92 8.82 -21.82
CA ILE A 413 -13.60 10.11 -22.04
C ILE A 413 -13.08 10.86 -23.28
N SER A 414 -11.83 10.61 -23.71
CA SER A 414 -11.27 11.22 -24.93
C SER A 414 -11.96 10.74 -26.21
N LYS A 415 -12.65 9.61 -26.16
CA LYS A 415 -13.37 9.02 -27.30
C LYS A 415 -14.80 9.56 -27.43
N VAL A 416 -15.28 10.34 -26.46
CA VAL A 416 -16.67 10.81 -26.38
C VAL A 416 -16.87 12.10 -27.19
N GLU A 417 -15.95 13.05 -27.08
CA GLU A 417 -16.02 14.35 -27.75
C GLU A 417 -14.62 14.78 -28.20
N ASP A 418 -14.50 15.31 -29.42
CA ASP A 418 -13.26 15.98 -29.85
C ASP A 418 -13.24 17.39 -29.24
N ILE A 419 -12.35 17.56 -28.26
CA ILE A 419 -12.19 18.83 -27.55
C ILE A 419 -11.16 19.76 -28.20
N GLY A 420 -10.70 19.45 -29.42
CA GLY A 420 -9.68 20.22 -30.11
C GLY A 420 -8.26 19.88 -29.68
N ILE A 421 -8.00 18.63 -29.24
CA ILE A 421 -6.68 18.17 -28.76
C ILE A 421 -5.56 18.50 -29.76
N ARG A 422 -5.83 18.36 -31.05
CA ARG A 422 -4.86 18.67 -32.11
C ARG A 422 -4.41 20.14 -32.08
N GLN A 423 -5.31 21.07 -31.75
CA GLN A 423 -4.97 22.49 -31.60
C GLN A 423 -4.12 22.71 -30.34
N PHE A 424 -4.45 22.06 -29.23
CA PHE A 424 -3.64 22.13 -28.00
C PHE A 424 -2.23 21.59 -28.21
N ILE A 425 -2.07 20.44 -28.88
CA ILE A 425 -0.76 19.90 -29.26
C ILE A 425 0.01 20.90 -30.10
N LYS A 426 -0.63 21.45 -31.13
CA LYS A 426 0.00 22.42 -32.04
C LYS A 426 0.51 23.64 -31.27
N HIS A 427 -0.35 24.28 -30.46
CA HIS A 427 0.01 25.48 -29.72
C HIS A 427 1.07 25.21 -28.64
N ALA A 428 0.96 24.11 -27.89
CA ALA A 428 1.97 23.72 -26.92
C ALA A 428 3.33 23.46 -27.59
N THR A 429 3.32 22.79 -28.74
CA THR A 429 4.53 22.48 -29.49
C THR A 429 5.22 23.74 -29.99
N ILE A 430 4.47 24.69 -30.57
CA ILE A 430 5.01 25.97 -31.03
C ILE A 430 5.62 26.75 -29.85
N GLY A 431 4.87 26.90 -28.76
CA GLY A 431 5.34 27.63 -27.58
C GLY A 431 6.57 27.00 -26.93
N LEU A 432 6.61 25.66 -26.84
CA LEU A 432 7.77 24.94 -26.31
C LEU A 432 8.99 25.10 -27.22
N LEU A 433 8.83 24.97 -28.54
CA LEU A 433 9.92 25.11 -29.51
C LEU A 433 10.46 26.54 -29.54
N GLU A 434 9.59 27.55 -29.46
CA GLU A 434 10.00 28.95 -29.31
C GLU A 434 10.90 29.11 -28.08
N LYS A 435 10.48 28.58 -26.92
CA LYS A 435 11.27 28.65 -25.67
C LYS A 435 12.60 27.90 -25.77
N ILE A 436 12.62 26.70 -26.36
CA ILE A 436 13.86 25.92 -26.53
C ILE A 436 14.85 26.66 -27.41
N LEU A 437 14.40 27.14 -28.57
CA LEU A 437 15.25 27.76 -29.58
C LEU A 437 15.73 29.16 -29.16
N LEU A 438 15.04 29.82 -28.23
CA LEU A 438 15.50 31.07 -27.59
C LEU A 438 16.70 30.85 -26.64
N ILE A 439 17.02 29.61 -26.25
CA ILE A 439 18.15 29.31 -25.36
C ILE A 439 19.45 29.30 -26.19
N PRO A 440 20.48 30.08 -25.80
CA PRO A 440 21.79 30.01 -26.45
C PRO A 440 22.38 28.59 -26.37
N ASP A 441 22.93 28.08 -27.47
CA ASP A 441 23.45 26.71 -27.59
C ASP A 441 22.42 25.61 -27.28
N CYS A 442 21.15 25.86 -27.64
CA CYS A 442 20.03 24.95 -27.38
C CYS A 442 20.24 23.53 -27.90
N ASP A 443 19.65 22.58 -27.18
CA ASP A 443 19.58 21.18 -27.57
C ASP A 443 18.61 21.01 -28.76
N LEU A 444 19.17 21.08 -29.97
CA LEU A 444 18.44 20.86 -31.21
C LEU A 444 17.90 19.42 -31.34
N GLU A 445 18.47 18.45 -30.61
CA GLU A 445 17.98 17.07 -30.61
C GLU A 445 16.64 16.99 -29.86
N PHE A 446 16.53 17.69 -28.73
CA PHE A 446 15.25 17.81 -28.01
C PHE A 446 14.19 18.54 -28.85
N ALA A 447 14.55 19.65 -29.51
CA ALA A 447 13.63 20.35 -30.42
C ALA A 447 13.16 19.45 -31.58
N ALA A 448 14.06 18.68 -32.19
CA ALA A 448 13.72 17.72 -33.23
C ALA A 448 12.81 16.59 -32.69
N SER A 449 13.06 16.11 -31.46
CA SER A 449 12.20 15.11 -30.81
C SER A 449 10.79 15.62 -30.55
N VAL A 450 10.64 16.89 -30.14
CA VAL A 450 9.33 17.52 -29.95
C VAL A 450 8.59 17.58 -31.28
N ILE A 451 9.26 17.97 -32.38
CA ILE A 451 8.65 17.96 -33.72
C ILE A 451 8.26 16.54 -34.16
N ASN A 452 9.08 15.53 -33.86
CA ASN A 452 8.77 14.14 -34.22
C ASN A 452 7.61 13.55 -33.42
N SER A 453 7.21 14.18 -32.31
CA SER A 453 6.11 13.72 -31.45
C SER A 453 4.73 14.18 -31.90
N VAL A 454 4.64 15.09 -32.88
CA VAL A 454 3.36 15.60 -33.41
C VAL A 454 2.97 14.92 -34.72
N PRO A 455 1.68 14.94 -35.10
CA PRO A 455 1.24 14.40 -36.39
C PRO A 455 1.95 15.10 -37.56
N GLU A 456 2.44 14.32 -38.53
CA GLU A 456 3.20 14.82 -39.69
C GLU A 456 2.47 15.95 -40.44
N SER A 457 1.14 15.86 -40.54
CA SER A 457 0.31 16.86 -41.18
C SER A 457 0.36 18.26 -40.54
N ASP A 458 0.77 18.38 -39.27
CA ASP A 458 0.87 19.66 -38.56
C ASP A 458 2.27 20.28 -38.64
N VAL A 459 3.29 19.49 -39.00
CA VAL A 459 4.72 19.90 -38.97
C VAL A 459 4.98 21.14 -39.81
N SER A 460 4.49 21.18 -41.05
CA SER A 460 4.68 22.34 -41.94
C SER A 460 4.10 23.62 -41.34
N SER A 461 2.93 23.53 -40.70
CA SER A 461 2.28 24.68 -40.06
C SER A 461 3.06 25.16 -38.83
N ILE A 462 3.54 24.22 -38.00
CA ILE A 462 4.34 24.50 -36.80
C ILE A 462 5.65 25.20 -37.18
N LEU A 463 6.37 24.66 -38.17
CA LEU A 463 7.64 25.24 -38.64
C LEU A 463 7.45 26.63 -39.24
N GLN A 464 6.35 26.86 -39.98
CA GLN A 464 6.04 28.16 -40.54
C GLN A 464 5.73 29.19 -39.45
N GLU A 465 5.02 28.78 -38.41
CA GLU A 465 4.64 29.65 -37.28
C GLU A 465 5.87 30.02 -36.44
N ILE A 466 6.73 29.05 -36.13
CA ILE A 466 8.03 29.28 -35.49
C ILE A 466 8.89 30.24 -36.31
N ARG A 467 8.97 30.05 -37.63
CA ARG A 467 9.70 30.96 -38.53
C ARG A 467 9.16 32.39 -38.45
N ASN A 468 7.84 32.55 -38.34
CA ASN A 468 7.23 33.86 -38.22
C ASN A 468 7.55 34.50 -36.85
N CYS A 469 7.51 33.73 -35.76
CA CYS A 469 7.91 34.19 -34.43
C CYS A 469 9.36 34.70 -34.42
N PHE A 470 10.29 33.97 -35.05
CA PHE A 470 11.69 34.43 -35.16
C PHE A 470 11.86 35.68 -36.00
N LYS A 471 11.16 35.79 -37.13
CA LYS A 471 11.21 37.00 -37.96
C LYS A 471 10.68 38.23 -37.24
N ALA A 472 9.72 38.05 -36.34
CA ALA A 472 9.16 39.12 -35.53
C ALA A 472 10.03 39.46 -34.31
N ASN A 473 10.96 38.58 -33.93
CA ASN A 473 11.84 38.80 -32.80
C ASN A 473 12.94 39.80 -33.17
N SER A 474 13.04 40.88 -32.39
CA SER A 474 14.01 41.95 -32.60
C SER A 474 15.39 41.66 -32.01
N ASN A 475 15.55 40.55 -31.28
CA ASN A 475 16.82 40.14 -30.70
C ASN A 475 17.71 39.44 -31.74
N PRO A 476 18.81 40.04 -32.22
CA PRO A 476 19.66 39.46 -33.26
C PRO A 476 20.48 38.23 -32.81
N ARG A 477 20.45 37.86 -31.52
CA ARG A 477 21.04 36.61 -31.01
C ARG A 477 20.13 35.38 -31.19
N VAL A 478 18.84 35.62 -31.39
CA VAL A 478 17.80 34.64 -31.67
C VAL A 478 17.60 34.59 -33.18
#